data_AF-A0A5C7VNH8-F1
#
_entry.id   AF-A0A5C7VNH8-F1
#
_cell.length_a   1.000
_cell.length_b   1.000
_cell.length_c   1.000
_cell.angle_alpha   90.00
_cell.angle_beta   90.00
_cell.angle_gamma   90.00
#
_symmetry.space_group_name_H-M   'P 1'
#
loop_
_entity.id
_entity.type
_entity.pdbx_description
1 polymer ?
#
loop_
_entity_poly.entity_id
_entity_poly.type
_entity_poly.pdbx_seq_one_letter_code
_entity_poly.pdbx_strand_id
1 'polypeptide(L)'
;MNTQHRKTLPGTALNWFDAREAVESIRPGAWATLSYTARVHAENLVRCAEPARLRDYLLQLIERRRDLDFPWFPVRVVCHDILGQTALVDLAGLRDAIADQGGDPAQVNPVVPVQLIVDHSLAVECGGFDPDAFAKNRAIEDRRNEDRFHFIEWTKKAFRNIDVIPAGNGIMHQINLEKMSPVIHAQDGIAFPDTCVGPDSHPPHVDALGVIAVGVGGLEAENVMLGRASWMRLPDIIGVELTGRARPGITATDIVLT
;
A
#
# COMPACT_ATOMS: atom_id res chain seq x y z
N MET A 1 -0.24 -13.13 -15.48
CA MET A 1 -0.96 -11.86 -15.69
C MET A 1 -1.96 -12.07 -16.81
N ASN A 2 -3.15 -11.46 -16.70
CA ASN A 2 -4.22 -11.68 -17.68
C ASN A 2 -3.91 -11.02 -19.03
N THR A 3 -4.62 -11.46 -20.08
CA THR A 3 -4.52 -10.88 -21.43
C THR A 3 -5.85 -10.29 -21.91
N GLN A 4 -6.97 -10.72 -21.34
CA GLN A 4 -8.29 -10.16 -21.64
C GLN A 4 -8.36 -8.68 -21.21
N HIS A 5 -9.05 -7.86 -22.02
CA HIS A 5 -9.21 -6.42 -21.81
C HIS A 5 -7.91 -5.60 -21.76
N ARG A 6 -6.75 -6.20 -22.08
CA ARG A 6 -5.49 -5.47 -22.20
C ARG A 6 -5.49 -4.64 -23.49
N LYS A 7 -5.24 -3.34 -23.37
CA LYS A 7 -5.20 -2.38 -24.48
C LYS A 7 -3.94 -1.54 -24.42
N THR A 8 -3.48 -1.06 -25.57
CA THR A 8 -2.42 -0.05 -25.61
C THR A 8 -2.94 1.26 -25.04
N LEU A 9 -2.15 1.90 -24.17
CA LEU A 9 -2.46 3.21 -23.63
C LEU A 9 -2.11 4.27 -24.70
N PRO A 10 -3.08 5.02 -25.23
CA PRO A 10 -2.87 5.92 -26.37
C PRO A 10 -1.71 6.89 -26.16
N GLY A 11 -0.85 7.04 -27.17
CA GLY A 11 0.29 7.96 -27.12
C GLY A 11 1.49 7.47 -26.30
N THR A 12 1.49 6.21 -25.83
CA THR A 12 2.58 5.63 -25.05
C THR A 12 2.96 4.23 -25.53
N ALA A 13 4.09 3.70 -25.07
CA ALA A 13 4.45 2.29 -25.24
C ALA A 13 3.82 1.36 -24.19
N LEU A 14 3.04 1.91 -23.26
CA LEU A 14 2.43 1.16 -22.17
C LEU A 14 1.11 0.52 -22.60
N ASN A 15 0.73 -0.54 -21.91
CA ASN A 15 -0.62 -1.11 -21.98
C ASN A 15 -1.36 -0.84 -20.67
N TRP A 16 -2.65 -1.06 -20.65
CA TRP A 16 -3.48 -1.00 -19.45
C TRP A 16 -4.63 -2.00 -19.56
N PHE A 17 -5.29 -2.31 -18.45
CA PHE A 17 -6.44 -3.21 -18.42
C PHE A 17 -7.73 -2.40 -18.39
N ASP A 18 -8.56 -2.55 -19.42
CA ASP A 18 -9.82 -1.83 -19.57
C ASP A 18 -10.92 -2.44 -18.68
N ALA A 19 -10.89 -2.05 -17.41
CA ALA A 19 -11.89 -2.46 -16.43
C ALA A 19 -13.31 -2.01 -16.81
N ARG A 20 -13.44 -0.91 -17.55
CA ARG A 20 -14.74 -0.44 -18.05
C ARG A 20 -15.28 -1.44 -19.06
N GLU A 21 -14.50 -1.82 -20.06
CA GLU A 21 -14.93 -2.82 -21.03
C GLU A 21 -15.31 -4.15 -20.36
N ALA A 22 -14.52 -4.61 -19.37
CA ALA A 22 -14.82 -5.81 -18.61
C ALA A 22 -16.19 -5.71 -17.90
N VAL A 23 -16.45 -4.61 -17.18
CA VAL A 23 -17.72 -4.37 -16.47
C VAL A 23 -18.89 -4.24 -17.43
N GLU A 24 -18.75 -3.46 -18.50
CA GLU A 24 -19.80 -3.23 -19.51
C GLU A 24 -20.17 -4.50 -20.27
N SER A 25 -19.21 -5.41 -20.48
CA SER A 25 -19.48 -6.73 -21.08
C SER A 25 -20.36 -7.64 -20.20
N ILE A 26 -20.37 -7.41 -18.89
CA ILE A 26 -21.21 -8.16 -17.94
C ILE A 26 -22.58 -7.51 -17.81
N ARG A 27 -22.62 -6.18 -17.64
CA ARG A 27 -23.86 -5.40 -17.52
C ARG A 27 -23.66 -4.03 -18.17
N PRO A 28 -24.30 -3.78 -19.34
CA PRO A 28 -24.27 -2.47 -19.98
C PRO A 28 -24.79 -1.36 -19.05
N GLY A 29 -24.09 -0.22 -19.02
CA GLY A 29 -24.37 0.94 -18.18
C GLY A 29 -23.87 0.82 -16.74
N ALA A 30 -23.34 -0.33 -16.32
CA ALA A 30 -22.92 -0.53 -14.92
C ALA A 30 -21.69 0.30 -14.53
N TRP A 31 -20.76 0.58 -15.45
CA TRP A 31 -19.56 1.33 -15.10
C TRP A 31 -19.89 2.72 -14.55
N ALA A 32 -20.92 3.36 -15.13
CA ALA A 32 -21.37 4.68 -14.73
C ALA A 32 -21.90 4.72 -13.29
N THR A 33 -22.41 3.60 -12.77
CA THR A 33 -22.96 3.51 -11.41
C THR A 33 -21.93 3.11 -10.36
N LEU A 34 -20.76 2.61 -10.76
CA LEU A 34 -19.68 2.25 -9.83
C LEU A 34 -19.04 3.49 -9.18
N SER A 35 -18.77 3.39 -7.88
CA SER A 35 -17.91 4.35 -7.17
C SER A 35 -16.47 4.29 -7.69
N TYR A 36 -15.69 5.35 -7.46
CA TYR A 36 -14.27 5.36 -7.85
C TYR A 36 -13.48 4.23 -7.19
N THR A 37 -13.75 3.92 -5.91
CA THR A 37 -13.16 2.78 -5.21
C THR A 37 -13.46 1.45 -5.91
N ALA A 38 -14.71 1.22 -6.30
CA ALA A 38 -15.09 0.01 -7.04
C ALA A 38 -14.43 -0.08 -8.42
N ARG A 39 -14.19 1.06 -9.10
CA ARG A 39 -13.48 1.09 -10.38
C ARG A 39 -12.01 0.68 -10.25
N VAL A 40 -11.33 1.10 -9.17
CA VAL A 40 -9.95 0.69 -8.89
C VAL A 40 -9.88 -0.79 -8.52
N HIS A 41 -10.80 -1.30 -7.70
CA HIS A 41 -10.87 -2.76 -7.44
C HIS A 41 -11.20 -3.56 -8.69
N ALA A 42 -12.07 -3.05 -9.58
CA ALA A 42 -12.36 -3.70 -10.85
C ALA A 42 -11.11 -3.80 -11.75
N GLU A 43 -10.29 -2.74 -11.83
CA GLU A 43 -8.99 -2.80 -12.52
C GLU A 43 -8.08 -3.88 -11.92
N ASN A 44 -7.95 -3.88 -10.60
CA ASN A 44 -7.09 -4.84 -9.90
C ASN A 44 -7.51 -6.29 -10.18
N LEU A 45 -8.82 -6.57 -10.16
CA LEU A 45 -9.39 -7.87 -10.49
C LEU A 45 -9.14 -8.24 -11.94
N VAL A 46 -9.41 -7.34 -12.89
CA VAL A 46 -9.22 -7.60 -14.33
C VAL A 46 -7.75 -7.90 -14.65
N ARG A 47 -6.81 -7.21 -13.99
CA ARG A 47 -5.38 -7.41 -14.19
C ARG A 47 -4.84 -8.67 -13.51
N CYS A 48 -5.29 -8.98 -12.29
CA CYS A 48 -4.63 -9.94 -11.40
C CYS A 48 -5.43 -11.20 -11.08
N ALA A 49 -6.77 -11.12 -11.04
CA ALA A 49 -7.59 -12.25 -10.59
C ALA A 49 -7.61 -13.38 -11.63
N GLU A 50 -7.91 -14.58 -11.17
CA GLU A 50 -8.07 -15.74 -12.05
C GLU A 50 -9.22 -15.51 -13.06
N PRO A 51 -8.98 -15.66 -14.38
CA PRO A 51 -10.00 -15.40 -15.41
C PRO A 51 -11.30 -16.16 -15.22
N ALA A 52 -11.22 -17.40 -14.71
CA ALA A 52 -12.39 -18.27 -14.50
C ALA A 52 -13.38 -17.69 -13.48
N ARG A 53 -12.91 -16.89 -12.53
CA ARG A 53 -13.73 -16.31 -11.45
C ARG A 53 -13.95 -14.81 -11.58
N LEU A 54 -13.31 -14.17 -12.57
CA LEU A 54 -13.35 -12.72 -12.77
C LEU A 54 -14.78 -12.17 -12.86
N ARG A 55 -15.67 -12.87 -13.59
CA ARG A 55 -17.08 -12.48 -13.71
C ARG A 55 -17.77 -12.41 -12.34
N ASP A 56 -17.58 -13.42 -11.49
CA ASP A 56 -18.23 -13.50 -10.19
C ASP A 56 -17.74 -12.40 -9.25
N TYR A 57 -16.44 -12.10 -9.28
CA TYR A 57 -15.87 -10.99 -8.51
C TYR A 57 -16.39 -9.63 -8.99
N LEU A 58 -16.43 -9.39 -10.30
CA LEU A 58 -16.96 -8.14 -10.86
C LEU A 58 -18.45 -7.97 -10.55
N LEU A 59 -19.23 -9.06 -10.51
CA LEU A 59 -20.64 -9.01 -10.09
C LEU A 59 -20.80 -8.54 -8.64
N GLN A 60 -19.86 -8.83 -7.73
CA GLN A 60 -19.88 -8.25 -6.38
C GLN A 60 -19.88 -6.73 -6.44
N LEU A 61 -19.00 -6.14 -7.26
CA LEU A 61 -18.89 -4.69 -7.42
C LEU A 61 -20.10 -4.09 -8.14
N ILE A 62 -20.54 -4.71 -9.24
CA ILE A 62 -21.66 -4.24 -10.09
C ILE A 62 -22.98 -4.27 -9.35
N GLU A 63 -23.25 -5.34 -8.60
CA GLU A 63 -24.52 -5.55 -7.91
C GLU A 63 -24.47 -5.10 -6.45
N ARG A 64 -23.31 -4.62 -5.98
CA ARG A 64 -23.03 -4.28 -4.57
C ARG A 64 -23.33 -5.45 -3.63
N ARG A 65 -22.97 -6.66 -4.06
CA ARG A 65 -23.17 -7.90 -3.29
C ARG A 65 -22.02 -8.13 -2.32
N ARG A 66 -22.35 -8.82 -1.23
CA ARG A 66 -21.45 -9.17 -0.14
C ARG A 66 -21.57 -10.66 0.20
N ASP A 67 -21.82 -11.50 -0.79
CA ASP A 67 -21.94 -12.94 -0.60
C ASP A 67 -20.67 -13.70 -1.01
N LEU A 68 -19.75 -13.05 -1.74
CA LEU A 68 -18.47 -13.61 -2.14
C LEU A 68 -17.30 -12.67 -1.78
N ASP A 69 -16.25 -13.23 -1.18
CA ASP A 69 -14.95 -12.54 -1.05
C ASP A 69 -14.20 -12.54 -2.39
N PHE A 70 -13.50 -11.46 -2.67
CA PHE A 70 -12.64 -11.36 -3.84
C PHE A 70 -11.19 -11.05 -3.47
N PRO A 71 -10.23 -11.49 -4.29
CA PRO A 71 -8.82 -11.21 -4.05
C PRO A 71 -8.50 -9.77 -4.46
N TRP A 72 -7.92 -9.00 -3.54
CA TRP A 72 -7.28 -7.73 -3.82
C TRP A 72 -5.76 -7.91 -3.75
N PHE A 73 -5.06 -7.43 -4.76
CA PHE A 73 -3.60 -7.50 -4.84
C PHE A 73 -3.03 -6.08 -4.70
N PRO A 74 -2.73 -5.61 -3.47
CA PRO A 74 -2.08 -4.32 -3.30
C PRO A 74 -0.77 -4.25 -4.08
N VAL A 75 -0.47 -3.09 -4.65
CA VAL A 75 0.68 -2.91 -5.53
C VAL A 75 1.98 -2.79 -4.75
N ARG A 76 1.93 -2.29 -3.52
CA ARG A 76 3.09 -2.09 -2.64
C ARG A 76 2.71 -2.21 -1.17
N VAL A 77 3.71 -2.36 -0.32
CA VAL A 77 3.59 -2.31 1.13
C VAL A 77 4.33 -1.09 1.66
N VAL A 78 3.71 -0.33 2.56
CA VAL A 78 4.34 0.80 3.24
C VAL A 78 4.36 0.51 4.74
N CYS A 79 5.51 0.56 5.37
CA CYS A 79 5.64 0.24 6.78
C CYS A 79 6.56 1.23 7.52
N HIS A 80 6.32 1.35 8.83
CA HIS A 80 7.18 2.10 9.72
C HIS A 80 8.15 1.15 10.45
N ASP A 81 9.18 1.68 11.09
CA ASP A 81 10.29 0.91 11.65
C ASP A 81 9.92 -0.04 12.80
N ILE A 82 8.77 0.09 13.45
CA ILE A 82 8.38 -0.84 14.52
C ILE A 82 7.75 -2.10 13.92
N LEU A 83 6.59 -1.96 13.26
CA LEU A 83 5.86 -3.11 12.72
C LEU A 83 6.39 -3.59 11.37
N GLY A 84 7.06 -2.71 10.62
CA GLY A 84 7.79 -3.10 9.41
C GLY A 84 8.99 -3.98 9.75
N GLN A 85 9.71 -3.68 10.82
CA GLN A 85 10.83 -4.51 11.27
C GLN A 85 10.36 -5.91 11.65
N THR A 86 9.25 -6.05 12.38
CA THR A 86 8.75 -7.38 12.77
C THR A 86 8.42 -8.24 11.55
N ALA A 87 7.76 -7.67 10.54
CA ALA A 87 7.50 -8.37 9.28
C ALA A 87 8.78 -8.83 8.57
N LEU A 88 9.85 -8.01 8.61
CA LEU A 88 11.14 -8.37 8.01
C LEU A 88 11.92 -9.41 8.83
N VAL A 89 11.74 -9.43 10.16
CA VAL A 89 12.24 -10.52 11.02
C VAL A 89 11.54 -11.83 10.66
N ASP A 90 10.22 -11.80 10.45
CA ASP A 90 9.46 -12.99 10.07
C ASP A 90 9.89 -13.52 8.69
N LEU A 91 10.15 -12.63 7.72
CA LEU A 91 10.75 -13.04 6.44
C LEU A 91 12.16 -13.65 6.60
N ALA A 92 12.98 -13.15 7.54
CA ALA A 92 14.28 -13.75 7.84
C ALA A 92 14.12 -15.13 8.47
N GLY A 93 13.20 -15.31 9.42
CA GLY A 93 12.88 -16.62 9.99
C GLY A 93 12.33 -17.61 8.97
N LEU A 94 11.53 -17.14 8.01
CA LEU A 94 11.07 -17.96 6.88
C LEU A 94 12.22 -18.43 5.99
N ARG A 95 13.28 -17.63 5.82
CA ARG A 95 14.48 -18.06 5.11
C ARG A 95 15.16 -19.21 5.83
N ASP A 96 15.36 -19.09 7.14
CA ASP A 96 15.95 -20.16 7.94
C ASP A 96 15.12 -21.46 7.84
N ALA A 97 13.80 -21.35 7.97
CA ALA A 97 12.90 -22.49 7.85
C ALA A 97 12.93 -23.18 6.46
N ILE A 98 13.09 -22.41 5.37
CA ILE A 98 13.25 -22.95 4.01
C ILE A 98 14.61 -23.63 3.84
N ALA A 99 15.67 -23.04 4.38
CA ALA A 99 17.02 -23.61 4.34
C ALA A 99 17.09 -24.94 5.11
N ASP A 100 16.48 -25.01 6.30
CA ASP A 100 16.40 -26.23 7.11
C ASP A 100 15.67 -27.38 6.40
N GLN A 101 14.75 -27.05 5.50
CA GLN A 101 14.03 -28.01 4.65
C GLN A 101 14.76 -28.32 3.33
N GLY A 102 15.99 -27.80 3.13
CA GLY A 102 16.80 -28.01 1.94
C GLY A 102 16.38 -27.18 0.72
N GLY A 103 15.54 -26.16 0.91
CA GLY A 103 15.15 -25.21 -0.12
C GLY A 103 16.13 -24.04 -0.27
N ASP A 104 15.88 -23.20 -1.27
CA ASP A 104 16.64 -21.97 -1.49
C ASP A 104 16.03 -20.79 -0.70
N PRO A 105 16.64 -20.32 0.40
CA PRO A 105 16.14 -19.18 1.17
C PRO A 105 16.03 -17.88 0.35
N ALA A 106 16.80 -17.72 -0.75
CA ALA A 106 16.72 -16.52 -1.57
C ALA A 106 15.37 -16.37 -2.32
N GLN A 107 14.56 -17.43 -2.35
CA GLN A 107 13.18 -17.41 -2.87
C GLN A 107 12.21 -16.68 -1.94
N VAL A 108 12.52 -16.60 -0.63
CA VAL A 108 11.75 -15.78 0.31
C VAL A 108 12.19 -14.33 0.12
N ASN A 109 11.42 -13.60 -0.67
CA ASN A 109 11.67 -12.20 -0.97
C ASN A 109 10.37 -11.46 -1.27
N PRO A 110 10.24 -10.18 -0.89
CA PRO A 110 9.13 -9.36 -1.34
C PRO A 110 9.04 -9.31 -2.88
N VAL A 111 7.88 -9.60 -3.45
CA VAL A 111 7.61 -9.52 -4.90
C VAL A 111 6.98 -8.19 -5.31
N VAL A 112 6.44 -7.46 -4.33
CA VAL A 112 5.99 -6.08 -4.46
C VAL A 112 6.99 -5.14 -3.79
N PRO A 113 7.06 -3.86 -4.19
CA PRO A 113 7.83 -2.86 -3.48
C PRO A 113 7.40 -2.75 -2.00
N VAL A 114 8.39 -2.75 -1.11
CA VAL A 114 8.22 -2.52 0.33
C VAL A 114 8.98 -1.26 0.68
N GLN A 115 8.26 -0.26 1.19
CA GLN A 115 8.80 1.03 1.56
C GLN A 115 8.78 1.13 3.09
N LEU A 116 9.95 1.00 3.71
CA LEU A 116 10.11 1.11 5.16
C LEU A 116 10.63 2.51 5.51
N ILE A 117 9.88 3.23 6.35
CA ILE A 117 10.26 4.57 6.82
C ILE A 117 10.62 4.47 8.30
N VAL A 118 11.75 5.04 8.69
CA VAL A 118 12.15 5.15 10.09
C VAL A 118 11.66 6.48 10.66
N ASP A 119 10.59 6.43 11.44
CA ASP A 119 9.93 7.62 12.00
C ASP A 119 9.38 7.43 13.42
N HIS A 120 9.32 6.21 13.95
CA HIS A 120 8.84 5.91 15.31
C HIS A 120 9.96 5.71 16.34
N SER A 121 11.22 5.96 15.98
CA SER A 121 12.39 5.78 16.86
C SER A 121 12.77 7.01 17.68
N LEU A 122 12.42 8.22 17.23
CA LEU A 122 12.79 9.48 17.87
C LEU A 122 11.83 9.81 19.02
N ALA A 123 12.38 9.97 20.22
CA ALA A 123 11.67 10.57 21.36
C ALA A 123 12.18 12.00 21.61
N VAL A 124 11.28 12.92 21.98
CA VAL A 124 11.66 14.27 22.38
C VAL A 124 12.13 14.26 23.84
N GLU A 125 13.44 14.22 24.05
CA GLU A 125 14.07 14.24 25.39
C GLU A 125 14.68 15.60 25.74
N CYS A 126 15.18 16.32 24.74
CA CYS A 126 15.59 17.71 24.81
C CYS A 126 14.50 18.57 24.17
N GLY A 127 13.90 19.47 24.95
CA GLY A 127 12.83 20.36 24.49
C GLY A 127 13.34 21.56 23.69
N GLY A 128 12.46 22.23 22.95
CA GLY A 128 12.82 23.30 22.00
C GLY A 128 13.44 24.57 22.59
N PHE A 129 13.54 24.70 23.91
CA PHE A 129 14.29 25.78 24.56
C PHE A 129 15.81 25.57 24.49
N ASP A 130 16.26 24.32 24.29
CA ASP A 130 17.67 23.98 24.11
C ASP A 130 18.03 24.16 22.63
N PRO A 131 18.97 25.07 22.27
CA PRO A 131 19.33 25.32 20.88
C PRO A 131 19.93 24.10 20.18
N ASP A 132 20.46 23.14 20.94
CA ASP A 132 21.04 21.90 20.42
C ASP A 132 20.05 20.72 20.50
N ALA A 133 18.78 20.96 20.85
CA ALA A 133 17.78 19.91 21.09
C ALA A 133 17.68 18.89 19.95
N PHE A 134 17.71 19.37 18.71
CA PHE A 134 17.65 18.50 17.54
C PHE A 134 18.83 17.52 17.51
N ALA A 135 20.06 18.01 17.57
CA ALA A 135 21.26 17.16 17.54
C ALA A 135 21.31 16.20 18.74
N LYS A 136 20.92 16.66 19.93
CA LYS A 136 20.89 15.84 21.14
C LYS A 136 19.86 14.71 21.04
N ASN A 137 18.63 15.00 20.61
CA ASN A 137 17.59 13.98 20.44
C ASN A 137 17.99 12.94 19.40
N ARG A 138 18.65 13.34 18.30
CA ARG A 138 19.15 12.42 17.27
C ARG A 138 20.27 11.52 17.80
N ALA A 139 21.23 12.06 18.54
CA ALA A 139 22.26 11.25 19.17
C ALA A 139 21.68 10.23 20.18
N ILE A 140 20.60 10.60 20.89
CA ILE A 140 19.91 9.69 21.80
C ILE A 140 19.16 8.59 21.03
N GLU A 141 18.46 8.94 19.95
CA GLU A 141 17.78 8.00 19.06
C GLU A 141 18.74 6.97 18.48
N ASP A 142 19.87 7.43 17.92
CA ASP A 142 20.90 6.56 17.32
C ASP A 142 21.45 5.57 18.36
N ARG A 143 21.80 6.07 19.56
CA ARG A 143 22.31 5.22 20.65
C ARG A 143 21.28 4.19 21.11
N ARG A 144 19.99 4.55 21.20
CA ARG A 144 18.95 3.65 21.73
C ARG A 144 18.50 2.60 20.72
N ASN A 145 18.63 2.89 19.43
CA ASN A 145 18.09 2.04 18.35
C ASN A 145 19.20 1.43 17.48
N GLU A 146 20.46 1.46 17.91
CA GLU A 146 21.62 0.97 17.15
C GLU A 146 21.37 -0.41 16.52
N ASP A 147 20.96 -1.40 17.32
CA ASP A 147 20.68 -2.77 16.83
C ASP A 147 19.52 -2.81 15.82
N ARG A 148 18.46 -2.02 16.06
CA ARG A 148 17.30 -1.95 15.16
C ARG A 148 17.69 -1.34 13.82
N PHE A 149 18.46 -0.25 13.84
CA PHE A 149 18.95 0.41 12.65
C PHE A 149 19.94 -0.46 11.89
N HIS A 150 20.81 -1.19 12.60
CA HIS A 150 21.69 -2.17 11.97
C HIS A 150 20.90 -3.28 11.26
N PHE A 151 19.87 -3.83 11.90
CA PHE A 151 18.99 -4.81 11.26
C PHE A 151 18.29 -4.24 10.03
N ILE A 152 17.71 -3.04 10.12
CA ILE A 152 17.06 -2.36 8.99
C ILE A 152 18.04 -2.10 7.84
N GLU A 153 19.29 -1.73 8.11
CA GLU A 153 20.30 -1.57 7.05
C GLU A 153 20.73 -2.91 6.44
N TRP A 154 20.69 -4.00 7.21
CA TRP A 154 20.89 -5.35 6.67
C TRP A 154 19.77 -5.75 5.72
N THR A 155 18.50 -5.45 6.02
CA THR A 155 17.36 -5.87 5.18
C THR A 155 17.45 -5.28 3.76
N LYS A 156 17.95 -4.04 3.61
CA LYS A 156 18.22 -3.40 2.30
C LYS A 156 19.17 -4.19 1.41
N LYS A 157 20.08 -4.95 2.01
CA LYS A 157 21.08 -5.77 1.31
C LYS A 157 20.58 -7.20 1.13
N ALA A 158 19.84 -7.70 2.11
CA ALA A 158 19.39 -9.09 2.16
C ALA A 158 18.17 -9.35 1.28
N PHE A 159 17.31 -8.36 1.06
CA PHE A 159 16.09 -8.49 0.28
C PHE A 159 16.09 -7.53 -0.91
N ARG A 160 15.54 -7.99 -2.04
CA ARG A 160 15.19 -7.14 -3.18
C ARG A 160 13.85 -6.47 -2.92
N ASN A 161 13.59 -5.36 -3.61
CA ASN A 161 12.34 -4.60 -3.54
C ASN A 161 12.07 -3.96 -2.16
N ILE A 162 13.10 -3.78 -1.32
CA ILE A 162 12.99 -3.02 -0.07
C ILE A 162 13.69 -1.67 -0.26
N ASP A 163 12.92 -0.61 -0.12
CA ASP A 163 13.41 0.76 -0.01
C ASP A 163 13.29 1.22 1.45
N VAL A 164 14.42 1.58 2.05
CA VAL A 164 14.45 2.14 3.42
C VAL A 164 14.72 3.63 3.36
N ILE A 165 13.82 4.41 3.97
CA ILE A 165 14.04 5.81 4.27
C ILE A 165 14.59 5.94 5.69
N PRO A 166 15.84 6.42 5.84
CA PRO A 166 16.49 6.45 7.14
C PRO A 166 15.83 7.49 8.04
N ALA A 167 16.14 7.40 9.34
CA ALA A 167 15.56 8.26 10.36
C ALA A 167 15.71 9.74 9.99
N GLY A 168 14.76 10.58 10.40
CA GLY A 168 14.89 12.05 10.32
C GLY A 168 14.60 12.67 8.95
N ASN A 169 14.03 11.89 8.03
CA ASN A 169 13.59 12.39 6.73
C ASN A 169 12.09 12.74 6.70
N GLY A 170 11.37 12.56 7.80
CA GLY A 170 9.95 12.84 7.92
C GLY A 170 9.15 11.67 8.48
N ILE A 171 7.83 11.74 8.37
CA ILE A 171 6.88 10.74 8.85
C ILE A 171 6.35 9.93 7.66
N MET A 172 6.12 8.63 7.87
CA MET A 172 5.72 7.65 6.87
C MET A 172 4.60 8.14 5.95
N HIS A 173 3.50 8.64 6.52
CA HIS A 173 2.33 9.05 5.74
C HIS A 173 2.59 10.29 4.86
N GLN A 174 3.36 11.25 5.38
CA GLN A 174 3.71 12.45 4.63
C GLN A 174 4.68 12.12 3.50
N ILE A 175 5.73 11.33 3.79
CA ILE A 175 6.66 10.84 2.77
C ILE A 175 5.92 10.00 1.72
N ASN A 176 4.93 9.21 2.14
CA ASN A 176 4.11 8.42 1.22
C ASN A 176 3.37 9.31 0.22
N LEU A 177 2.72 10.36 0.72
CA LEU A 177 1.95 11.31 -0.08
C LEU A 177 2.86 12.16 -1.00
N GLU A 178 3.98 12.67 -0.48
CA GLU A 178 4.80 13.64 -1.20
C GLU A 178 5.82 13.01 -2.15
N LYS A 179 6.24 11.77 -1.89
CA LYS A 179 7.39 11.18 -2.58
C LYS A 179 7.19 9.77 -3.10
N MET A 180 6.49 8.90 -2.36
CA MET A 180 6.47 7.47 -2.68
C MET A 180 5.33 7.02 -3.56
N SER A 181 4.17 7.67 -3.45
CA SER A 181 3.00 7.33 -4.25
C SER A 181 3.14 7.91 -5.66
N PRO A 182 3.21 7.07 -6.72
CA PRO A 182 3.18 7.56 -8.08
C PRO A 182 1.76 7.84 -8.59
N VAL A 183 0.72 7.50 -7.80
CA VAL A 183 -0.72 7.45 -8.18
C VAL A 183 -1.03 6.42 -9.27
N ILE A 184 -0.26 6.40 -10.36
CA ILE A 184 -0.29 5.40 -11.42
C ILE A 184 1.11 4.78 -11.54
N HIS A 185 1.20 3.46 -11.39
CA HIS A 185 2.42 2.72 -11.67
C HIS A 185 2.57 2.49 -13.16
N ALA A 186 3.82 2.51 -13.64
CA ALA A 186 4.20 2.10 -14.99
C ALA A 186 5.27 1.00 -14.88
N GLN A 187 4.83 -0.25 -14.73
CA GLN A 187 5.69 -1.40 -14.45
C GLN A 187 5.48 -2.49 -15.51
N ASP A 188 6.57 -3.09 -15.99
CA ASP A 188 6.54 -4.20 -16.95
C ASP A 188 5.72 -3.90 -18.22
N GLY A 189 5.75 -2.63 -18.65
CA GLY A 189 5.01 -2.14 -19.80
C GLY A 189 3.50 -1.99 -19.58
N ILE A 190 3.03 -1.99 -18.33
CA ILE A 190 1.62 -1.78 -17.94
C ILE A 190 1.49 -0.52 -17.07
N ALA A 191 0.50 0.31 -17.37
CA ALA A 191 0.02 1.39 -16.52
C ALA A 191 -1.18 0.92 -15.68
N PHE A 192 -1.15 1.11 -14.36
CA PHE A 192 -2.24 0.72 -13.45
C PHE A 192 -2.28 1.58 -12.18
N PRO A 193 -3.44 1.73 -11.51
CA PRO A 193 -3.55 2.51 -10.29
C PRO A 193 -2.67 1.99 -9.15
N ASP A 194 -2.10 2.92 -8.40
CA ASP A 194 -1.45 2.60 -7.12
C ASP A 194 -2.50 2.17 -6.09
N THR A 195 -2.12 1.16 -5.30
CA THR A 195 -2.86 0.69 -4.13
C THR A 195 -1.85 0.12 -3.15
N CYS A 196 -2.06 0.28 -1.85
CA CYS A 196 -1.11 -0.24 -0.87
C CYS A 196 -1.76 -0.75 0.40
N VAL A 197 -1.02 -1.56 1.13
CA VAL A 197 -1.31 -1.87 2.53
C VAL A 197 -0.15 -1.44 3.41
N GLY A 198 -0.41 -1.23 4.69
CA GLY A 198 0.67 -0.99 5.65
C GLY A 198 0.32 -1.50 7.03
N PRO A 199 1.29 -2.03 7.79
CA PRO A 199 1.10 -2.39 9.19
C PRO A 199 1.08 -1.12 10.07
N ASP A 200 0.08 -0.27 9.85
CA ASP A 200 -0.24 0.95 10.58
C ASP A 200 -1.71 1.30 10.30
N SER A 201 -2.36 2.11 11.13
CA SER A 201 -3.78 2.48 10.93
C SER A 201 -4.02 3.63 9.93
N HIS A 202 -3.02 4.46 9.66
CA HIS A 202 -3.10 5.67 8.83
C HIS A 202 -2.51 5.58 7.41
N PRO A 203 -2.15 4.41 6.81
CA PRO A 203 -1.93 4.34 5.36
C PRO A 203 -3.03 5.04 4.53
N PRO A 204 -4.33 5.03 4.92
CA PRO A 204 -5.38 5.80 4.23
C PRO A 204 -5.11 7.31 4.05
N HIS A 205 -4.11 7.90 4.70
CA HIS A 205 -3.70 9.28 4.42
C HIS A 205 -3.39 9.53 2.93
N VAL A 206 -2.84 8.53 2.21
CA VAL A 206 -2.54 8.65 0.78
C VAL A 206 -3.80 8.59 -0.10
N ASP A 207 -4.96 8.22 0.46
CA ASP A 207 -6.24 8.22 -0.26
C ASP A 207 -6.64 9.62 -0.73
N ALA A 208 -6.08 10.68 -0.12
CA ALA A 208 -6.20 12.05 -0.59
C ALA A 208 -5.70 12.24 -2.05
N LEU A 209 -4.85 11.34 -2.56
CA LEU A 209 -4.37 11.32 -3.94
C LEU A 209 -5.19 10.40 -4.87
N GLY A 210 -6.25 9.76 -4.36
CA GLY A 210 -7.05 8.78 -5.11
C GLY A 210 -6.44 7.37 -5.16
N VAL A 211 -5.46 7.10 -4.31
CA VAL A 211 -4.89 5.75 -4.07
C VAL A 211 -5.77 5.00 -3.08
N ILE A 212 -5.95 3.69 -3.23
CA ILE A 212 -6.60 2.89 -2.18
C ILE A 212 -5.53 2.35 -1.25
N ALA A 213 -5.52 2.83 -0.01
CA ALA A 213 -4.65 2.31 1.04
C ALA A 213 -5.45 1.78 2.24
N VAL A 214 -5.00 0.65 2.80
CA VAL A 214 -5.64 0.04 3.96
C VAL A 214 -4.59 -0.31 5.02
N GLY A 215 -4.89 0.04 6.27
CA GLY A 215 -4.13 -0.42 7.42
C GLY A 215 -4.41 -1.90 7.71
N VAL A 216 -3.37 -2.71 7.87
CA VAL A 216 -3.46 -4.16 8.08
C VAL A 216 -2.55 -4.62 9.22
N GLY A 217 -2.62 -5.89 9.61
CA GLY A 217 -1.63 -6.49 10.53
C GLY A 217 -0.33 -6.88 9.82
N GLY A 218 0.74 -7.14 10.59
CA GLY A 218 2.05 -7.55 10.06
C GLY A 218 1.98 -8.78 9.14
N LEU A 219 1.30 -9.85 9.60
CA LEU A 219 1.12 -11.08 8.81
C LEU A 219 0.39 -10.85 7.47
N GLU A 220 -0.57 -9.94 7.43
CA GLU A 220 -1.27 -9.61 6.19
C GLU A 220 -0.37 -8.80 5.24
N ALA A 221 0.44 -7.88 5.79
CA ALA A 221 1.46 -7.20 5.03
C ALA A 221 2.49 -8.19 4.46
N GLU A 222 2.95 -9.17 5.23
CA GLU A 222 3.86 -10.24 4.78
C GLU A 222 3.26 -11.09 3.66
N ASN A 223 1.99 -11.47 3.80
CA ASN A 223 1.27 -12.19 2.73
C ASN A 223 1.31 -11.41 1.41
N VAL A 224 1.07 -10.11 1.47
CA VAL A 224 1.15 -9.21 0.31
C VAL A 224 2.59 -9.10 -0.20
N MET A 225 3.59 -8.98 0.69
CA MET A 225 5.01 -9.00 0.32
C MET A 225 5.33 -10.27 -0.49
N LEU A 226 4.78 -11.42 -0.12
CA LEU A 226 4.98 -12.70 -0.80
C LEU A 226 4.06 -12.93 -2.01
N GLY A 227 3.35 -11.90 -2.46
CA GLY A 227 2.55 -11.92 -3.70
C GLY A 227 1.18 -12.58 -3.54
N ARG A 228 0.71 -12.78 -2.32
CA ARG A 228 -0.63 -13.29 -2.04
C ARG A 228 -1.63 -12.13 -2.05
N ALA A 229 -2.86 -12.45 -2.45
CA ALA A 229 -3.96 -11.51 -2.36
C ALA A 229 -4.35 -11.30 -0.89
N SER A 230 -4.70 -10.06 -0.57
CA SER A 230 -5.55 -9.77 0.57
C SER A 230 -6.99 -10.08 0.20
N TRP A 231 -7.65 -10.95 0.96
CA TRP A 231 -9.03 -11.34 0.68
C TRP A 231 -9.99 -10.40 1.36
N MET A 232 -10.87 -9.78 0.57
CA MET A 232 -11.83 -8.82 1.08
C MET A 232 -13.26 -9.16 0.66
N ARG A 233 -14.16 -9.02 1.62
CA ARG A 233 -15.59 -8.86 1.37
C ARG A 233 -15.80 -7.45 0.82
N LEU A 234 -16.68 -7.27 -0.17
CA LEU A 234 -17.03 -5.92 -0.60
C LEU A 234 -17.47 -5.07 0.61
N PRO A 235 -16.78 -3.96 0.92
CA PRO A 235 -17.18 -3.07 2.01
C PRO A 235 -18.44 -2.28 1.63
N ASP A 236 -19.16 -1.81 2.65
CA ASP A 236 -20.19 -0.79 2.42
C ASP A 236 -19.50 0.51 2.00
N ILE A 237 -19.82 0.99 0.80
CA ILE A 237 -19.27 2.23 0.28
C ILE A 237 -20.24 3.36 0.61
N ILE A 238 -19.88 4.16 1.63
CA ILE A 238 -20.64 5.32 2.09
C ILE A 238 -20.11 6.56 1.38
N GLY A 239 -20.98 7.23 0.63
CA GLY A 239 -20.66 8.53 0.02
C GLY A 239 -20.91 9.65 1.02
N VAL A 240 -19.89 10.48 1.25
CA VAL A 240 -20.01 11.72 2.04
C VAL A 240 -19.98 12.89 1.06
N GLU A 241 -21.11 13.57 0.90
CA GLU A 241 -21.22 14.75 0.03
C GLU A 241 -20.81 16.02 0.81
N LEU A 242 -19.69 16.62 0.41
CA LEU A 242 -19.24 17.90 0.96
C LEU A 242 -19.87 19.05 0.17
N THR A 243 -20.69 19.85 0.84
CA THR A 243 -21.35 21.03 0.25
C THR A 243 -20.96 22.32 0.97
N GLY A 244 -21.12 23.46 0.28
CA GLY A 244 -20.81 24.78 0.84
C GLY A 244 -19.31 25.12 0.82
N ARG A 245 -18.90 26.00 1.73
CA ARG A 245 -17.51 26.48 1.87
C ARG A 245 -17.18 26.70 3.34
N ALA A 246 -15.97 26.31 3.74
CA ALA A 246 -15.46 26.61 5.07
C ALA A 246 -15.46 28.13 5.34
N ARG A 247 -15.89 28.53 6.55
CA ARG A 247 -15.85 29.93 6.98
C ARG A 247 -14.40 30.37 7.21
N PRO A 248 -14.08 31.68 7.08
CA PRO A 248 -12.76 32.19 7.44
C PRO A 248 -12.37 31.76 8.86
N GLY A 249 -11.14 31.28 9.03
CA GLY A 249 -10.62 30.78 10.31
C GLY A 249 -10.81 29.29 10.56
N ILE A 250 -11.65 28.58 9.78
CA ILE A 250 -11.77 27.12 9.85
C ILE A 250 -10.60 26.47 9.10
N THR A 251 -9.89 25.57 9.76
CA THR A 251 -8.73 24.85 9.26
C THR A 251 -9.09 23.42 8.80
N ALA A 252 -8.14 22.73 8.15
CA ALA A 252 -8.32 21.32 7.79
C ALA A 252 -8.52 20.42 9.03
N THR A 253 -7.87 20.75 10.15
CA THR A 253 -8.02 20.02 11.42
C THR A 253 -9.43 20.15 11.98
N ASP A 254 -10.03 21.33 11.89
CA ASP A 254 -11.41 21.54 12.35
C ASP A 254 -12.40 20.71 11.52
N ILE A 255 -12.15 20.59 10.21
CA ILE A 255 -13.02 19.82 9.30
C ILE A 255 -12.93 18.32 9.58
N VAL A 256 -11.72 17.76 9.77
CA VAL A 256 -11.56 16.30 9.96
C VAL A 256 -12.09 15.81 11.32
N LEU A 257 -12.26 16.70 12.30
CA LEU A 257 -12.82 16.38 13.62
C LEU A 257 -14.35 16.48 13.70
N THR A 258 -15.03 16.89 12.61
CA THR A 258 -16.50 17.04 12.53
C THR A 258 -17.16 15.76 12.05
#